data_AF-A0A838MI29-F1
#
_entry.id   AF-A0A838MI29-F1
#
_cell.length_a   1.000
_cell.length_b   1.000
_cell.length_c   1.000
_cell.angle_alpha   90.00
_cell.angle_beta   90.00
_cell.angle_gamma   90.00
#
_symmetry.space_group_name_H-M   'P 1'
#
loop_
_entity.id
_entity.type
_entity.pdbx_description
1 polymer ?
#
loop_
_entity_poly.entity_id
_entity_poly.type
_entity_poly.pdbx_seq_one_letter_code
_entity_poly.pdbx_strand_id
1 'polypeptide(L)'
;MKKIIQILLILILLLILSLIIISIFNPLGYRDKIIGSIINNYLANNIKGYAPASQINSGAPNNEPAADKHPFLNESQEKMLENFGVDVSQLPTEITPGMENCAVEKFGKERIEEIIGGATPSALELFKAKDCIGK
;
A
#
# COMPACT_ATOMS: atom_id res chain seq x y z
N MET A 1 -42.78 10.03 -9.18
CA MET A 1 -42.19 8.80 -8.57
C MET A 1 -41.33 8.01 -9.56
N LYS A 2 -41.85 7.50 -10.69
CA LYS A 2 -41.05 6.75 -11.68
C LYS A 2 -39.79 7.49 -12.19
N LYS A 3 -39.91 8.78 -12.53
CA LYS A 3 -38.76 9.61 -12.98
C LYS A 3 -37.70 9.81 -11.89
N ILE A 4 -38.09 9.90 -10.62
CA ILE A 4 -37.16 10.07 -9.49
C ILE A 4 -36.37 8.78 -9.27
N ILE A 5 -37.05 7.63 -9.31
CA ILE A 5 -36.41 6.31 -9.22
C ILE A 5 -35.45 6.10 -10.39
N GLN A 6 -35.84 6.49 -11.60
CA GLN A 6 -34.99 6.39 -12.78
C GLN A 6 -33.74 7.28 -12.69
N ILE A 7 -33.88 8.53 -12.20
CA ILE A 7 -32.74 9.42 -11.96
C ILE A 7 -31.80 8.82 -10.90
N LEU A 8 -32.35 8.29 -9.80
CA LEU A 8 -31.55 7.64 -8.75
C LEU A 8 -30.76 6.45 -9.30
N LEU A 9 -31.39 5.59 -10.11
CA LEU A 9 -30.72 4.45 -10.74
C LEU A 9 -29.60 4.88 -11.69
N ILE A 10 -29.81 5.95 -12.47
CA ILE A 10 -28.76 6.50 -13.33
C ILE A 10 -27.59 7.03 -12.50
N LEU A 11 -27.86 7.75 -11.40
CA LEU A 11 -26.80 8.24 -10.51
C LEU A 11 -26.00 7.10 -9.87
N ILE A 12 -26.68 6.04 -9.42
CA ILE A 12 -26.03 4.85 -8.87
C ILE A 12 -25.16 4.17 -9.95
N LEU A 13 -25.66 4.04 -11.17
CA LEU A 13 -24.90 3.45 -12.27
C LEU A 13 -23.65 4.25 -12.60
N LEU A 14 -23.76 5.59 -12.66
CA LEU A 14 -22.62 6.48 -12.88
C LEU A 14 -21.60 6.39 -11.75
N LEU A 15 -22.06 6.29 -10.50
CA LEU A 15 -21.19 6.10 -9.34
C LEU A 15 -20.43 4.77 -9.42
N ILE A 16 -21.10 3.67 -9.77
CA ILE A 16 -20.47 2.36 -9.95
C ILE A 16 -19.43 2.41 -11.09
N LEU A 17 -19.78 3.01 -12.23
CA LEU A 17 -18.83 3.17 -13.35
C LEU A 17 -17.60 3.97 -12.95
N SER A 18 -17.79 5.07 -12.20
CA SER A 18 -16.69 5.87 -11.65
C SER A 18 -15.78 5.03 -10.75
N LEU A 19 -16.34 4.24 -9.84
CA LEU A 19 -15.56 3.35 -8.96
C LEU A 19 -14.77 2.30 -9.74
N ILE A 20 -15.35 1.71 -10.79
CA ILE A 20 -14.66 0.74 -11.66
C ILE A 20 -13.49 1.42 -12.38
N ILE A 21 -13.71 2.62 -12.93
CA ILE A 21 -12.64 3.38 -13.62
C ILE A 21 -11.50 3.69 -12.64
N ILE A 22 -11.82 4.13 -11.42
CA ILE A 22 -10.81 4.42 -10.40
C ILE A 22 -10.03 3.16 -10.02
N SER A 23 -10.71 2.03 -9.86
CA SER A 23 -10.10 0.76 -9.46
C SER A 23 -9.13 0.21 -10.52
N ILE A 24 -9.53 0.22 -11.81
CA ILE A 24 -8.76 -0.36 -12.91
C ILE A 24 -7.68 0.59 -13.42
N PHE A 25 -8.06 1.82 -13.78
CA PHE A 25 -7.17 2.74 -14.48
C PHE A 25 -6.36 3.63 -13.54
N ASN A 26 -6.71 3.69 -12.26
CA ASN A 26 -6.04 4.53 -11.26
C ASN A 26 -5.78 5.98 -11.75
N PRO A 27 -6.82 6.68 -12.25
CA PRO A 27 -6.66 8.03 -12.74
C PRO A 27 -6.10 8.93 -11.63
N LEU A 28 -5.06 9.70 -11.95
CA LEU A 28 -4.39 10.62 -11.01
C LEU A 28 -3.86 9.96 -9.71
N GLY A 29 -3.66 8.63 -9.71
CA GLY A 29 -3.16 7.88 -8.56
C GLY A 29 -4.17 7.75 -7.41
N TYR A 30 -5.48 7.94 -7.65
CA TYR A 30 -6.46 7.93 -6.55
C TYR A 30 -6.53 6.61 -5.79
N ARG A 31 -6.43 5.47 -6.48
CA ARG A 31 -6.42 4.16 -5.82
C ARG A 31 -5.22 4.05 -4.90
N ASP A 32 -4.05 4.45 -5.38
CA ASP A 32 -2.81 4.32 -4.63
C ASP A 32 -2.79 5.29 -3.43
N LYS A 33 -3.35 6.51 -3.58
CA LYS A 33 -3.54 7.45 -2.46
C LYS A 33 -4.47 6.89 -1.38
N ILE A 34 -5.57 6.25 -1.76
CA ILE A 34 -6.50 5.62 -0.81
C ILE A 34 -5.80 4.48 -0.06
N ILE A 35 -5.13 3.59 -0.79
CA ILE A 35 -4.41 2.45 -0.19
C ILE A 35 -3.26 2.94 0.69
N GLY A 36 -2.49 3.90 0.20
CA GLY A 36 -1.39 4.53 0.93
C GLY A 36 -1.84 5.21 2.22
N SER A 37 -2.98 5.90 2.22
CA SER A 37 -3.56 6.48 3.42
C SER A 37 -3.91 5.42 4.47
N ILE A 38 -4.49 4.28 4.04
CA ILE A 38 -4.83 3.19 4.95
C ILE A 38 -3.58 2.55 5.54
N ILE A 39 -2.57 2.29 4.71
CA ILE A 39 -1.30 1.68 5.15
C ILE A 39 -0.59 2.62 6.14
N ASN A 40 -0.42 3.89 5.78
CA ASN A 40 0.24 4.87 6.64
C ASN A 40 -0.48 5.05 7.98
N ASN A 41 -1.81 5.06 7.99
CA ASN A 41 -2.57 5.07 9.23
C ASN A 41 -2.34 3.80 10.06
N TYR A 42 -2.26 2.63 9.42
CA TYR A 42 -1.93 1.39 10.12
C TYR A 42 -0.51 1.44 10.71
N LEU A 43 0.49 1.82 9.91
CA LEU A 43 1.89 1.88 10.34
C LEU A 43 2.08 2.88 11.50
N ALA A 44 1.46 4.06 11.42
CA ALA A 44 1.50 5.06 12.50
C ALA A 44 0.93 4.55 13.84
N ASN A 45 -0.03 3.62 13.78
CA ASN A 45 -0.64 3.04 14.97
C ASN A 45 0.08 1.78 15.49
N ASN A 46 0.89 1.11 14.67
CA ASN A 46 1.50 -0.19 15.01
C ASN A 46 3.03 -0.15 15.08
N ILE A 47 3.68 0.89 14.56
CA ILE A 47 5.12 1.10 14.64
C ILE A 47 5.37 2.37 15.47
N LYS A 48 6.05 2.21 16.60
CA LYS A 48 6.35 3.33 17.51
C LYS A 48 7.29 4.33 16.83
N GLY A 49 6.86 5.58 16.72
CA GLY A 49 7.65 6.65 16.11
C GLY A 49 7.55 6.72 14.59
N TYR A 50 6.70 5.90 13.97
CA TYR A 50 6.43 6.01 12.54
C TYR A 50 5.68 7.30 12.21
N ALA A 51 6.15 8.03 11.22
CA ALA A 51 5.46 9.15 10.62
C ALA A 51 5.41 9.02 9.08
N PRO A 52 4.25 9.25 8.44
CA PRO A 52 4.09 9.15 6.99
C PRO A 52 5.09 10.05 6.24
N ALA A 53 5.55 9.63 5.05
CA ALA A 53 6.53 10.39 4.26
C ALA A 53 6.09 11.85 3.99
N SER A 54 4.79 12.09 3.84
CA SER A 54 4.21 13.44 3.66
C SER A 54 4.38 14.38 4.86
N GLN A 55 4.70 13.85 6.04
CA GLN A 55 4.95 14.60 7.27
C GLN A 55 6.45 14.73 7.59
N ILE A 56 7.30 13.91 6.98
CA ILE A 56 8.73 13.83 7.29
C ILE A 56 9.51 14.95 6.59
N ASN A 57 9.17 15.37 5.36
CA ASN A 57 9.83 16.51 4.68
C ASN A 57 9.06 17.08 3.46
N SER A 58 8.87 18.41 3.43
CA SER A 58 8.57 19.22 2.23
C SER A 58 9.84 19.57 1.42
N GLY A 59 10.86 18.70 1.43
CA GLY A 59 12.16 18.92 0.79
C GLY A 59 12.21 18.30 -0.61
N ALA A 60 12.71 19.09 -1.58
CA ALA A 60 12.85 18.78 -3.00
C ALA A 60 13.47 17.39 -3.32
N PRO A 61 13.19 16.82 -4.52
CA PRO A 61 13.72 15.51 -4.89
C PRO A 61 15.22 15.61 -5.16
N ASN A 62 16.04 15.03 -4.29
CA ASN A 62 17.47 14.84 -4.57
C ASN A 62 17.62 13.60 -5.46
N ASN A 63 18.08 13.81 -6.70
CA ASN A 63 18.52 12.78 -7.64
C ASN A 63 19.90 12.22 -7.23
N GLU A 64 20.04 11.69 -6.01
CA GLU A 64 21.15 10.80 -5.68
C GLU A 64 20.78 9.37 -6.05
N PRO A 65 21.73 8.51 -6.46
CA PRO A 65 21.46 7.09 -6.61
C PRO A 65 20.88 6.60 -5.29
N ALA A 66 19.68 6.00 -5.35
CA ALA A 66 18.93 5.58 -4.19
C ALA A 66 19.80 4.67 -3.35
N ALA A 67 20.36 5.19 -2.26
CA ALA A 67 20.93 4.37 -1.22
C ALA A 67 19.82 3.41 -0.78
N ASP A 68 20.11 2.11 -0.74
CA ASP A 68 19.22 1.10 -0.18
C ASP A 68 18.72 1.60 1.18
N LYS A 69 17.41 1.82 1.28
CA LYS A 69 16.79 2.43 2.45
C LYS A 69 16.30 1.36 3.41
N HIS A 70 16.20 0.11 2.98
CA HIS A 70 15.66 -0.96 3.79
C HIS A 70 16.25 -2.35 3.44
N PRO A 71 16.88 -3.05 4.39
CA PRO A 71 17.71 -4.25 4.15
C PRO A 71 16.95 -5.48 3.61
N PHE A 72 15.62 -5.49 3.69
CA PHE A 72 14.77 -6.59 3.20
C PHE A 72 14.01 -6.28 1.92
N LEU A 73 14.16 -5.08 1.35
CA LEU A 73 13.45 -4.66 0.16
C LEU A 73 14.43 -4.44 -0.97
N ASN A 74 14.04 -4.82 -2.18
CA ASN A 74 14.77 -4.39 -3.37
C ASN A 74 14.26 -3.02 -3.85
N GLU A 75 15.00 -2.38 -4.77
CA GLU A 75 14.65 -1.06 -5.32
C GLU A 75 13.21 -0.99 -5.87
N SER A 76 12.72 -2.07 -6.49
CA SER A 76 11.35 -2.09 -7.03
C SER A 76 10.29 -2.09 -5.93
N GLN A 77 10.53 -2.82 -4.83
CA GLN A 77 9.64 -2.90 -3.68
C GLN A 77 9.68 -1.60 -2.87
N GLU A 78 10.86 -1.00 -2.70
CA GLU A 78 11.00 0.30 -2.06
C GLU A 78 10.21 1.37 -2.83
N LYS A 79 10.46 1.47 -4.14
CA LYS A 79 9.76 2.44 -5.00
C LYS A 79 8.25 2.23 -5.01
N MET A 80 7.79 0.97 -4.96
CA MET A 80 6.37 0.67 -4.84
C MET A 80 5.79 1.26 -3.55
N LEU A 81 6.42 0.99 -2.40
CA LEU A 81 5.98 1.47 -1.09
C LEU A 81 6.02 3.00 -0.99
N GLU A 82 7.06 3.62 -1.54
CA GLU A 82 7.18 5.08 -1.63
C GLU A 82 6.06 5.71 -2.48
N ASN A 83 5.62 5.06 -3.56
CA ASN A 83 4.45 5.52 -4.33
C ASN A 83 3.15 5.46 -3.50
N PHE A 84 3.06 4.57 -2.51
CA PHE A 84 1.99 4.56 -1.51
C PHE A 84 2.22 5.56 -0.36
N GLY A 85 3.30 6.36 -0.41
CA GLY A 85 3.66 7.34 0.60
C GLY A 85 4.21 6.73 1.88
N VAL A 86 4.68 5.48 1.84
CA VAL A 86 5.34 4.83 2.96
C VAL A 86 6.79 5.25 3.00
N ASP A 87 7.29 5.61 4.19
CA ASP A 87 8.72 5.79 4.40
C ASP A 87 9.34 4.44 4.76
N VAL A 88 10.06 3.86 3.79
CA VAL A 88 10.63 2.51 3.92
C VAL A 88 11.75 2.45 4.95
N SER A 89 12.42 3.56 5.26
CA SER A 89 13.49 3.61 6.26
C SER A 89 12.99 3.43 7.70
N GLN A 90 11.68 3.60 7.91
CA GLN A 90 11.02 3.47 9.20
C GLN A 90 10.35 2.10 9.39
N LEU A 91 10.44 1.20 8.39
CA LEU A 91 9.90 -0.15 8.51
C LEU A 91 10.78 -1.02 9.41
N PRO A 92 10.21 -2.06 10.05
CA PRO A 92 10.97 -2.95 10.93
C PRO A 92 12.08 -3.69 10.17
N THR A 93 13.29 -3.62 10.71
CA THR A 93 14.47 -4.34 10.20
C THR A 93 14.66 -5.71 10.86
N GLU A 94 13.68 -6.16 11.62
CA GLU A 94 13.61 -7.50 12.21
C GLU A 94 12.27 -8.14 11.81
N ILE A 95 12.33 -9.40 11.39
CA ILE A 95 11.15 -10.21 11.06
C ILE A 95 10.92 -11.19 12.20
N THR A 96 9.74 -11.13 12.83
CA THR A 96 9.37 -12.08 13.89
C THR A 96 8.78 -13.37 13.29
N PRO A 97 8.81 -14.49 14.02
CA PRO A 97 8.08 -15.69 13.61
C PRO A 97 6.56 -15.45 13.47
N GLY A 98 6.01 -14.47 14.20
CA GLY A 98 4.61 -14.07 14.08
C GLY A 98 4.30 -13.40 12.74
N MET A 99 5.20 -12.54 12.27
CA MET A 99 5.14 -11.91 10.96
C MET A 99 5.23 -12.95 9.83
N GLU A 100 6.16 -13.90 9.93
CA GLU A 100 6.32 -14.97 8.93
C GLU A 100 5.07 -15.85 8.83
N ASN A 101 4.56 -16.33 9.97
CA ASN A 101 3.37 -17.17 9.99
C ASN A 101 2.14 -16.43 9.44
N CYS A 102 1.97 -15.15 9.79
CA CYS A 102 0.91 -14.33 9.23
C CYS A 102 1.05 -14.16 7.72
N ALA A 103 2.26 -13.92 7.22
CA ALA A 103 2.51 -13.79 5.79
C ALA A 103 2.16 -15.10 5.05
N VAL A 104 2.59 -16.25 5.56
CA VAL A 104 2.23 -17.55 4.99
C VAL A 104 0.71 -17.78 5.01
N GLU A 105 0.00 -17.37 6.06
CA GLU A 105 -1.47 -17.46 6.14
C GLU A 105 -2.17 -16.57 5.10
N LYS A 106 -1.69 -15.33 4.89
CA LYS A 106 -2.34 -14.35 4.01
C LYS A 106 -2.03 -14.53 2.53
N PHE A 107 -0.82 -14.99 2.22
CA PHE A 107 -0.29 -15.07 0.85
C PHE A 107 -0.14 -16.52 0.36
N GLY A 108 0.05 -17.47 1.27
CA GLY A 108 0.54 -18.80 0.94
C GLY A 108 2.07 -18.82 0.84
N LYS A 109 2.65 -20.00 1.05
CA LYS A 109 4.11 -20.19 1.10
C LYS A 109 4.80 -19.85 -0.23
N GLU A 110 4.26 -20.31 -1.35
CA GLU A 110 4.82 -20.06 -2.67
C GLU A 110 4.87 -18.56 -3.00
N ARG A 111 3.76 -17.85 -2.76
CA ARG A 111 3.68 -16.43 -3.07
C ARG A 111 4.58 -15.56 -2.18
N ILE A 112 4.74 -15.91 -0.90
CA ILE A 112 5.65 -15.15 -0.03
C ILE A 112 7.11 -15.39 -0.41
N GLU A 113 7.48 -16.59 -0.86
CA GLU A 113 8.82 -16.89 -1.37
C GLU A 113 9.12 -16.09 -2.64
N GLU A 114 8.16 -15.93 -3.56
CA GLU A 114 8.30 -15.03 -4.72
C GLU A 114 8.54 -13.59 -4.30
N ILE A 115 7.77 -13.08 -3.33
CA ILE A 115 7.90 -11.71 -2.82
C ILE A 115 9.26 -11.51 -2.14
N ILE A 116 9.72 -12.46 -1.33
CA ILE A 116 11.06 -12.44 -0.73
C ILE A 116 12.14 -12.48 -1.83
N GLY A 117 11.91 -13.23 -2.90
CA GLY A 117 12.74 -13.26 -4.10
C GLY A 117 12.72 -11.98 -4.94
N GLY A 118 11.92 -10.99 -4.54
CA GLY A 118 11.88 -9.66 -5.15
C GLY A 118 10.67 -9.40 -6.04
N ALA A 119 9.70 -10.32 -6.13
CA ALA A 119 8.47 -10.07 -6.83
C ALA A 119 7.73 -8.88 -6.20
N THR A 120 7.27 -7.96 -7.04
CA THR A 120 6.48 -6.82 -6.61
C THR A 120 5.10 -7.31 -6.14
N PRO A 121 4.69 -7.02 -4.89
CA PRO A 121 3.34 -7.32 -4.44
C PRO A 121 2.29 -6.55 -5.26
N SER A 122 1.08 -7.06 -5.31
CA SER A 122 -0.09 -6.30 -5.77
C SER A 122 -0.60 -5.37 -4.66
N ALA A 123 -1.43 -4.40 -5.04
CA ALA A 123 -2.02 -3.47 -4.08
C ALA A 123 -2.90 -4.18 -3.02
N LEU A 124 -3.58 -5.26 -3.41
CA LEU A 124 -4.36 -6.09 -2.49
C LEU A 124 -3.46 -6.87 -1.52
N GLU A 125 -2.32 -7.36 -2.01
CA GLU A 125 -1.36 -8.06 -1.16
C GLU A 125 -0.76 -7.12 -0.13
N LEU A 126 -0.40 -5.90 -0.54
CA LEU A 126 0.08 -4.87 0.37
C LEU A 126 -0.95 -4.51 1.44
N PHE A 127 -2.23 -4.41 1.05
CA PHE A 127 -3.31 -4.19 2.00
C PHE A 127 -3.48 -5.34 3.01
N LYS A 128 -3.28 -6.60 2.59
CA LYS A 128 -3.30 -7.75 3.50
C LYS A 128 -2.08 -7.79 4.41
N ALA A 129 -0.91 -7.39 3.90
CA ALA A 129 0.36 -7.43 4.61
C ALA A 129 0.35 -6.56 5.86
N LYS A 130 -0.42 -5.46 5.85
CA LYS A 130 -0.54 -4.57 7.01
C LYS A 130 -0.87 -5.35 8.29
N ASP A 131 -1.78 -6.33 8.23
CA ASP A 131 -2.22 -7.09 9.41
C ASP A 131 -1.14 -7.99 10.01
N CYS A 132 -0.03 -8.18 9.30
CA CYS A 132 1.11 -8.98 9.75
C CYS A 132 2.17 -8.15 10.47
N ILE A 133 2.19 -6.83 10.25
CA ILE A 133 3.18 -5.95 10.87
C ILE A 133 2.86 -5.80 12.37
N GLY A 134 3.85 -6.03 13.23
CA GLY A 134 3.70 -5.95 14.68
C GLY A 134 3.17 -7.23 15.35
N LYS A 135 3.11 -8.35 14.62
CA LYS A 135 2.83 -9.68 15.18
C LYS A 135 4.06 -10.40 15.69
#